data_AF-A0A355S9S4-F1
#
_entry.id   AF-A0A355S9S4-F1
#
_cell.length_a   1.000
_cell.length_b   1.000
_cell.length_c   1.000
_cell.angle_alpha   90.00
_cell.angle_beta   90.00
_cell.angle_gamma   90.00
#
_symmetry.space_group_name_H-M   'P 1'
#
loop_
_entity.id
_entity.type
_entity.pdbx_description
1 polymer ?
#
loop_
_entity_poly.entity_id
_entity_poly.type
_entity_poly.pdbx_seq_one_letter_code
_entity_poly.pdbx_strand_id
1 'polypeptide(L)'
;MTRITALTTLQMILLGGMLLHAESRSWRSANGNQSFRAEFISSDGSSVLLRKPNRKTVTVALNNLHSSDRDWVRQYLKRNQARAEARITGDCFDTLTYGDGRAVVETKLRGSPVVSKTLDGELVGRTGLNGIYHTSVAGEEYRLFFEWSDDNELREVTLRGKSAASVEYAKGLRQQWQGLVSSLRSSHGSPVQATGYPPPEELTGGKLLGSHLWHTENGHSILLCTGQEKGEYLVAVRFAANKIPPNVLLEVPAEKTEEASRGRKQSAPAGL
;
A
#
# COMPACT_ATOMS: atom_id res chain seq x y z
N MET A 1 -13.85 18.94 78.03
CA MET A 1 -14.00 18.92 76.56
C MET A 1 -12.68 19.34 75.96
N THR A 2 -11.88 18.39 75.46
CA THR A 2 -10.58 18.70 74.85
C THR A 2 -10.35 17.68 73.73
N ARG A 3 -10.37 18.14 72.47
CA ARG A 3 -10.19 17.29 71.29
C ARG A 3 -8.73 17.37 70.84
N ILE A 4 -8.06 16.21 70.77
CA ILE A 4 -6.72 16.05 70.18
C ILE A 4 -6.91 15.94 68.66
N THR A 5 -6.30 16.87 67.93
CA THR A 5 -6.25 16.88 66.47
C THR A 5 -5.02 16.08 66.03
N ALA A 6 -5.23 14.93 65.37
CA ALA A 6 -4.15 14.17 64.76
C ALA A 6 -4.04 14.55 63.27
N LEU A 7 -2.94 15.21 62.93
CA LEU A 7 -2.46 15.50 61.58
C LEU A 7 -2.14 14.18 60.86
N THR A 8 -2.65 13.99 59.65
CA THR A 8 -2.12 13.00 58.69
C THR A 8 -1.79 13.72 57.39
N THR A 9 -0.49 13.90 57.16
CA THR A 9 0.11 14.45 55.95
C THR A 9 0.07 13.41 54.84
N LEU A 10 -0.72 13.67 53.80
CA LEU A 10 -0.74 12.86 52.57
C LEU A 10 0.31 13.43 51.59
N GLN A 11 1.44 12.74 51.45
CA GLN A 11 2.45 13.04 50.42
C GLN A 11 1.90 12.65 49.04
N MET A 12 1.64 13.63 48.17
CA MET A 12 1.45 13.37 46.74
C MET A 12 2.81 13.07 46.09
N ILE A 13 3.02 11.81 45.72
CA ILE A 13 4.08 11.41 44.80
C ILE A 13 3.68 11.92 43.41
N LEU A 14 4.33 12.98 42.95
CA LEU A 14 4.21 13.45 41.57
C LEU A 14 4.96 12.45 40.67
N LEU A 15 4.28 11.41 40.18
CA LEU A 15 4.78 10.63 39.05
C LEU A 15 4.74 11.54 37.81
N GLY A 16 5.85 12.20 37.54
CA GLY A 16 6.13 12.81 36.24
C GLY A 16 6.26 11.73 35.18
N GLY A 17 5.12 11.24 34.68
CA GLY A 17 5.09 10.46 33.45
C GLY A 17 5.58 11.35 32.32
N MET A 18 6.82 11.12 31.87
CA MET A 18 7.28 11.63 30.58
C MET A 18 6.43 10.98 29.50
N LEU A 19 5.29 11.61 29.16
CA LEU A 19 4.54 11.31 27.96
C LEU A 19 5.44 11.70 26.78
N LEU A 20 6.10 10.71 26.19
CA LEU A 20 6.78 10.84 24.90
C LEU A 20 5.72 11.06 23.82
N HIS A 21 5.22 12.30 23.74
CA HIS A 21 4.33 12.72 22.69
C HIS A 21 5.07 12.60 21.37
N ALA A 22 4.47 11.89 20.41
CA ALA A 22 4.82 12.07 19.03
C ALA A 22 4.92 13.56 18.71
N GLU A 23 6.01 13.96 18.04
CA GLU A 23 6.53 15.34 18.08
C GLU A 23 5.52 16.35 17.49
N SER A 24 4.58 16.81 18.33
CA SER A 24 3.57 17.81 17.99
C SER A 24 4.28 19.16 17.84
N ARG A 25 4.74 19.43 16.61
CA ARG A 25 5.53 20.61 16.27
C ARG A 25 4.68 21.71 15.65
N SER A 26 5.25 22.90 15.66
CA SER A 26 4.73 24.02 14.86
C SER A 26 5.20 23.86 13.43
N TRP A 27 4.26 23.75 12.49
CA TRP A 27 4.51 23.74 11.05
C TRP A 27 4.26 25.12 10.50
N ARG A 28 5.08 25.54 9.54
CA ARG A 28 5.07 26.88 8.98
C ARG A 28 4.82 26.83 7.47
N SER A 29 4.06 27.79 6.99
CA SER A 29 3.93 28.09 5.55
C SER A 29 5.27 28.43 4.90
N ALA A 30 5.38 28.28 3.58
CA ALA A 30 6.61 28.49 2.83
C ALA A 30 7.29 29.84 3.09
N ASN A 31 6.50 30.91 3.25
CA ASN A 31 6.99 32.26 3.57
C ASN A 31 7.13 32.54 5.08
N GLY A 32 6.74 31.59 5.94
CA GLY A 32 6.88 31.66 7.38
C GLY A 32 5.83 32.50 8.12
N ASN A 33 4.85 33.09 7.41
CA ASN A 33 3.88 34.04 7.98
C ASN A 33 2.69 33.36 8.67
N GLN A 34 2.37 32.14 8.26
CA GLN A 34 1.37 31.30 8.91
C GLN A 34 2.03 30.10 9.58
N SER A 35 1.52 29.72 10.74
CA SER A 35 1.92 28.51 11.45
C SER A 35 0.73 27.78 12.07
N PHE A 36 0.82 26.47 12.18
CA PHE A 36 -0.17 25.65 12.90
C PHE A 36 0.50 24.48 13.60
N ARG A 37 -0.10 24.03 14.70
CA ARG A 37 0.34 22.83 15.42
C ARG A 37 -0.25 21.59 14.78
N ALA A 38 0.59 20.61 14.49
CA ALA A 38 0.18 19.31 14.00
C ALA A 38 1.24 18.25 14.26
N GLU A 39 0.81 16.99 14.29
CA GLU A 39 1.67 15.82 14.32
C GLU A 39 1.99 15.38 12.89
N PHE A 40 3.24 15.01 12.65
CA PHE A 40 3.63 14.34 11.39
C PHE A 40 3.00 12.95 11.33
N ILE A 41 2.38 12.58 10.21
CA ILE A 41 1.84 11.23 10.01
C ILE A 41 2.69 10.43 9.02
N SER A 42 2.84 10.94 7.80
CA SER A 42 3.61 10.29 6.74
C SER A 42 4.01 11.31 5.67
N SER A 43 4.92 10.94 4.78
CA SER A 43 5.29 11.74 3.61
C SER A 43 5.47 10.87 2.39
N ASP A 44 4.94 11.29 1.23
CA ASP A 44 5.13 10.61 -0.07
C ASP A 44 6.33 11.18 -0.86
N GLY A 45 7.11 12.04 -0.21
CA GLY A 45 8.22 12.76 -0.81
C GLY A 45 7.80 13.98 -1.65
N SER A 46 6.52 14.21 -1.89
CA SER A 46 5.97 15.44 -2.49
C SER A 46 5.10 16.24 -1.49
N SER A 47 4.45 15.53 -0.58
CA SER A 47 3.53 16.05 0.42
C SER A 47 3.73 15.33 1.75
N VAL A 48 3.18 15.92 2.80
CA VAL A 48 3.11 15.34 4.13
C VAL A 48 1.65 15.24 4.56
N LEU A 49 1.28 14.10 5.12
CA LEU A 49 0.04 13.95 5.86
C LEU A 49 0.30 14.37 7.30
N LEU A 50 -0.46 15.35 7.79
CA LEU A 50 -0.36 15.88 9.14
C LEU A 50 -1.68 15.71 9.86
N ARG A 51 -1.64 15.50 11.17
CA ARG A 51 -2.86 15.46 12.01
C ARG A 51 -2.91 16.64 12.96
N LYS A 52 -4.00 17.38 12.90
CA LYS A 52 -4.27 18.52 13.80
C LYS A 52 -4.74 18.02 15.18
N PRO A 53 -4.68 18.85 16.24
CA PRO A 53 -5.14 18.47 17.59
C PRO A 53 -6.59 17.98 17.66
N ASN A 54 -7.45 18.46 16.75
CA ASN A 54 -8.84 18.01 16.62
C ASN A 54 -9.01 16.65 15.91
N ARG A 55 -7.91 15.90 15.74
CA ARG A 55 -7.82 14.60 15.05
C ARG A 55 -8.09 14.60 13.55
N LYS A 56 -8.43 15.75 12.93
CA LYS A 56 -8.54 15.83 11.47
C LYS A 56 -7.15 15.76 10.83
N THR A 57 -7.05 15.03 9.73
CA THR A 57 -5.84 14.99 8.91
C THR A 57 -5.89 16.07 7.83
N VAL A 58 -4.71 16.54 7.42
CA VAL A 58 -4.51 17.47 6.31
C VAL A 58 -3.28 17.05 5.54
N THR A 59 -3.39 17.00 4.21
CA THR A 59 -2.23 16.81 3.34
C THR A 59 -1.68 18.17 2.95
N VAL A 60 -0.39 18.38 3.13
CA VAL A 60 0.31 19.64 2.81
C VAL A 60 1.46 19.33 1.86
N ALA A 61 1.49 19.98 0.70
CA ALA A 61 2.63 19.87 -0.22
C ALA A 61 3.92 20.35 0.47
N LEU A 62 5.03 19.62 0.30
CA LEU A 62 6.31 19.98 0.91
C LEU A 62 6.76 21.39 0.48
N ASN A 63 6.52 21.77 -0.77
CA ASN A 63 6.85 23.11 -1.28
C ASN A 63 6.08 24.23 -0.58
N ASN A 64 4.93 23.93 0.03
CA ASN A 64 4.14 24.88 0.80
C ASN A 64 4.59 24.99 2.27
N LEU A 65 5.52 24.14 2.70
CA LEU A 65 6.13 24.20 4.03
C LEU A 65 7.38 25.06 4.03
N HIS A 66 7.68 25.68 5.17
CA HIS A 66 8.91 26.43 5.38
C HIS A 66 10.15 25.53 5.24
N SER A 67 11.31 26.12 4.89
CA SER A 67 12.57 25.38 4.69
C SER A 67 12.94 24.49 5.89
N SER A 68 12.83 25.02 7.10
CA SER A 68 13.10 24.27 8.34
C SER A 68 12.23 23.03 8.54
N ASP A 69 10.96 23.08 8.10
CA ASP A 69 10.06 21.94 8.22
C ASP A 69 10.34 20.90 7.14
N ARG A 70 10.65 21.34 5.92
CA ARG A 70 11.14 20.44 4.86
C ARG A 70 12.41 19.71 5.28
N ASP A 71 13.35 20.42 5.90
CA ASP A 71 14.61 19.85 6.37
C ASP A 71 14.38 18.84 7.50
N TRP A 72 13.48 19.14 8.44
CA TRP A 72 13.09 18.20 9.47
C TRP A 72 12.45 16.93 8.88
N VAL A 73 11.53 17.06 7.92
CA VAL A 73 10.92 15.89 7.26
C VAL A 73 12.00 15.04 6.60
N ARG A 74 12.94 15.66 5.87
CA ARG A 74 14.06 14.95 5.24
C ARG A 74 14.89 14.17 6.27
N GLN A 75 15.25 14.79 7.39
CA GLN A 75 16.02 14.14 8.46
C GLN A 75 15.21 13.03 9.15
N TYR A 76 13.92 13.25 9.39
CA TYR A 76 13.03 12.27 9.97
C TYR A 76 12.95 11.03 9.08
N LEU A 77 12.71 11.20 7.77
CA LEU A 77 12.65 10.09 6.82
C LEU A 77 14.00 9.36 6.73
N LYS A 78 15.12 10.08 6.70
CA LYS A 78 16.46 9.46 6.69
C LYS A 78 16.72 8.61 7.94
N ARG A 79 16.31 9.07 9.12
CA ARG A 79 16.47 8.32 10.38
C ARG A 79 15.56 7.10 10.46
N ASN A 80 14.38 7.19 9.84
CA ASN A 80 13.36 6.16 9.87
C ASN A 80 13.27 5.38 8.56
N GLN A 81 14.31 5.41 7.71
CA GLN A 81 14.35 4.59 6.49
C GLN A 81 14.52 3.11 6.84
N ALA A 82 13.97 2.23 6.01
CA ALA A 82 14.15 0.78 6.16
C ALA A 82 15.65 0.47 6.15
N ARG A 83 16.12 -0.29 7.14
CA ARG A 83 17.55 -0.55 7.36
C ARG A 83 18.12 -1.59 6.38
N ALA A 84 17.26 -2.41 5.80
CA ALA A 84 17.62 -3.48 4.87
C ALA A 84 16.61 -3.59 3.72
N GLU A 85 17.08 -4.04 2.55
CA GLU A 85 16.24 -4.41 1.41
C GLU A 85 15.41 -5.65 1.73
N ALA A 86 14.09 -5.53 1.58
CA ALA A 86 13.18 -6.65 1.68
C ALA A 86 13.35 -7.60 0.51
N ARG A 87 13.31 -8.90 0.81
CA ARG A 87 13.04 -9.93 -0.17
C ARG A 87 11.53 -10.17 -0.18
N ILE A 88 10.94 -10.22 -1.37
CA ILE A 88 9.54 -10.64 -1.50
C ILE A 88 9.51 -12.17 -1.42
N THR A 89 9.36 -12.72 -0.22
CA THR A 89 9.31 -14.16 0.03
C THR A 89 8.13 -14.52 0.91
N GLY A 90 7.72 -15.80 0.84
CA GLY A 90 6.58 -16.31 1.60
C GLY A 90 5.24 -15.77 1.10
N ASP A 91 4.18 -16.02 1.85
CA ASP A 91 2.85 -15.96 1.26
C ASP A 91 2.13 -14.62 1.44
N CYS A 92 2.49 -13.85 2.47
CA CYS A 92 1.80 -12.61 2.84
C CYS A 92 2.69 -11.36 2.71
N PHE A 93 3.89 -11.39 3.29
CA PHE A 93 5.03 -10.47 3.11
C PHE A 93 5.86 -10.52 4.40
N ASP A 94 7.17 -10.72 4.28
CA ASP A 94 8.09 -10.82 5.42
C ASP A 94 7.59 -11.84 6.48
N THR A 95 7.31 -11.40 7.71
CA THR A 95 6.87 -12.24 8.82
C THR A 95 5.36 -12.25 9.04
N LEU A 96 4.61 -11.53 8.18
CA LEU A 96 3.15 -11.40 8.29
C LEU A 96 2.45 -12.72 7.95
N THR A 97 1.29 -12.94 8.56
CA THR A 97 0.49 -14.15 8.37
C THR A 97 -0.98 -13.78 8.21
N TYR A 98 -1.66 -14.39 7.24
CA TYR A 98 -3.10 -14.22 7.09
C TYR A 98 -3.84 -14.73 8.33
N GLY A 99 -4.94 -14.09 8.69
CA GLY A 99 -5.63 -14.39 9.95
C GLY A 99 -5.12 -13.59 11.15
N ASP A 100 -3.90 -13.03 11.10
CA ASP A 100 -3.38 -12.23 12.20
C ASP A 100 -4.27 -10.99 12.46
N GLY A 101 -4.55 -10.73 13.73
CA GLY A 101 -5.19 -9.48 14.15
C GLY A 101 -4.24 -8.28 14.05
N ARG A 102 -4.80 -7.07 13.96
CA ARG A 102 -4.03 -5.81 13.84
C ARG A 102 -2.89 -5.64 14.84
N ALA A 103 -3.10 -5.99 16.11
CA ALA A 103 -2.09 -5.86 17.17
C ALA A 103 -0.90 -6.82 16.97
N VAL A 104 -1.17 -8.02 16.46
CA VAL A 104 -0.14 -9.01 16.14
C VAL A 104 0.67 -8.53 14.93
N VAL A 105 -0.02 -8.08 13.87
CA VAL A 105 0.63 -7.49 12.69
C VAL A 105 1.51 -6.31 13.08
N GLU A 106 1.03 -5.38 13.89
CA GLU A 106 1.84 -4.22 14.32
C GLU A 106 3.10 -4.67 15.09
N THR A 107 2.97 -5.68 15.93
CA THR A 107 4.10 -6.24 16.69
C THR A 107 5.14 -6.86 15.77
N LYS A 108 4.71 -7.64 14.78
CA LYS A 108 5.59 -8.22 13.76
C LYS A 108 6.31 -7.14 12.94
N LEU A 109 5.59 -6.12 12.48
CA LEU A 109 6.16 -5.00 11.73
C LEU A 109 7.19 -4.21 12.53
N ARG A 110 6.99 -4.02 13.84
CA ARG A 110 8.00 -3.36 14.71
C ARG A 110 9.26 -4.20 14.91
N GLY A 111 9.15 -5.53 14.87
CA GLY A 111 10.27 -6.45 14.96
C GLY A 111 10.98 -6.72 13.64
N SER A 112 10.38 -6.32 12.51
CA SER A 112 10.90 -6.60 11.17
C SER A 112 12.17 -5.80 10.88
N PRO A 113 13.24 -6.42 10.35
CA PRO A 113 14.46 -5.71 9.97
C PRO A 113 14.33 -4.95 8.64
N VAL A 114 13.32 -5.28 7.83
CA VAL A 114 13.13 -4.77 6.46
C VAL A 114 11.98 -3.77 6.35
N VAL A 115 11.27 -3.54 7.45
CA VAL A 115 10.18 -2.57 7.53
C VAL A 115 10.59 -1.44 8.48
N SER A 116 10.26 -0.23 8.09
CA SER A 116 10.30 0.93 8.95
C SER A 116 8.94 1.63 8.97
N LYS A 117 8.80 2.65 9.81
CA LYS A 117 7.57 3.41 9.95
C LYS A 117 7.87 4.89 10.01
N THR A 118 6.97 5.69 9.46
CA THR A 118 7.06 7.15 9.53
C THR A 118 6.35 7.76 10.74
N LEU A 119 5.87 6.93 11.69
CA LEU A 119 5.03 7.34 12.81
C LEU A 119 5.44 6.69 14.14
N ASP A 120 5.38 7.45 15.24
CA ASP A 120 5.58 6.91 16.59
C ASP A 120 4.45 5.94 17.01
N GLY A 121 4.78 4.99 17.89
CA GLY A 121 3.92 3.84 18.22
C GLY A 121 2.53 4.20 18.76
N GLU A 122 2.43 5.21 19.63
CA GLU A 122 1.15 5.64 20.21
C GLU A 122 0.16 6.20 19.18
N LEU A 123 0.66 6.70 18.03
CA LEU A 123 -0.18 7.28 16.99
C LEU A 123 -0.62 6.26 15.93
N VAL A 124 0.03 5.10 15.85
CA VAL A 124 -0.34 4.02 14.92
C VAL A 124 -1.74 3.51 15.25
N GLY A 125 -2.00 3.21 16.52
CA GLY A 125 -3.31 2.76 16.99
C GLY A 125 -4.47 3.75 16.75
N ARG A 126 -4.16 5.03 16.45
CA ARG A 126 -5.16 6.10 16.23
C ARG A 126 -5.37 6.45 14.76
N THR A 127 -4.43 6.08 13.88
CA THR A 127 -4.44 6.41 12.45
C THR A 127 -4.82 5.21 11.59
N GLY A 128 -4.62 4.00 12.11
CA GLY A 128 -4.67 2.77 11.32
C GLY A 128 -3.32 2.53 10.63
N LEU A 129 -3.05 1.28 10.22
CA LEU A 129 -1.72 0.85 9.77
C LEU A 129 -1.37 1.30 8.33
N ASN A 130 -2.36 1.69 7.54
CA ASN A 130 -2.22 1.89 6.09
C ASN A 130 -1.37 3.13 5.75
N GLY A 131 -0.32 2.90 4.97
CA GLY A 131 0.55 3.95 4.44
C GLY A 131 1.57 4.52 5.42
N ILE A 132 1.66 3.96 6.64
CA ILE A 132 2.62 4.39 7.68
C ILE A 132 3.91 3.55 7.61
N TYR A 133 3.75 2.25 7.37
CA TYR A 133 4.87 1.34 7.25
C TYR A 133 5.40 1.38 5.83
N HIS A 134 6.72 1.30 5.71
CA HIS A 134 7.42 1.33 4.44
C HIS A 134 8.57 0.33 4.43
N THR A 135 8.95 -0.08 3.23
CA THR A 135 10.00 -1.05 2.96
C THR A 135 10.71 -0.68 1.66
N SER A 136 11.87 -1.28 1.39
CA SER A 136 12.60 -1.12 0.14
C SER A 136 12.71 -2.47 -0.54
N VAL A 137 12.39 -2.55 -1.83
CA VAL A 137 12.57 -3.77 -2.64
C VAL A 137 13.24 -3.38 -3.95
N ALA A 138 14.36 -4.03 -4.25
CA ALA A 138 15.15 -3.78 -5.45
C ALA A 138 15.60 -2.30 -5.58
N GLY A 139 15.88 -1.66 -4.45
CA GLY A 139 16.33 -0.26 -4.39
C GLY A 139 15.21 0.78 -4.49
N GLU A 140 13.94 0.34 -4.49
CA GLU A 140 12.77 1.20 -4.63
C GLU A 140 11.89 1.14 -3.38
N GLU A 141 11.36 2.29 -2.96
CA GLU A 141 10.55 2.39 -1.74
C GLU A 141 9.08 2.06 -1.98
N TYR A 142 8.50 1.28 -1.07
CA TYR A 142 7.10 0.91 -1.06
C TYR A 142 6.47 1.19 0.29
N ARG A 143 5.20 1.57 0.29
CA ARG A 143 4.38 1.65 1.50
C ARG A 143 3.46 0.46 1.61
N LEU A 144 3.24 0.02 2.84
CA LEU A 144 2.36 -1.09 3.15
C LEU A 144 0.94 -0.59 3.40
N PHE A 145 -0.01 -1.24 2.74
CA PHE A 145 -1.44 -1.10 2.95
C PHE A 145 -2.01 -2.47 3.29
N PHE A 146 -2.99 -2.49 4.19
CA PHE A 146 -3.56 -3.69 4.76
C PHE A 146 -5.07 -3.69 4.57
N GLU A 147 -5.59 -4.84 4.12
CA GLU A 147 -7.02 -5.14 4.09
C GLU A 147 -7.33 -6.15 5.20
N TRP A 148 -8.47 -5.94 5.86
CA TRP A 148 -8.89 -6.71 7.03
C TRP A 148 -10.28 -7.29 6.77
N SER A 149 -10.56 -8.49 7.28
CA SER A 149 -11.92 -9.01 7.35
C SER A 149 -12.77 -8.23 8.36
N ASP A 150 -14.08 -8.50 8.37
CA ASP A 150 -15.00 -7.99 9.37
C ASP A 150 -14.62 -8.42 10.80
N ASP A 151 -14.01 -9.60 10.93
CA ASP A 151 -13.45 -10.14 12.18
C ASP A 151 -12.06 -9.58 12.54
N ASN A 152 -11.63 -8.50 11.87
CA ASN A 152 -10.38 -7.80 12.13
C ASN A 152 -9.10 -8.65 11.88
N GLU A 153 -9.18 -9.60 10.94
CA GLU A 153 -8.06 -10.46 10.54
C GLU A 153 -7.41 -9.99 9.24
N LEU A 154 -6.09 -10.12 9.11
CA LEU A 154 -5.36 -9.74 7.91
C LEU A 154 -5.76 -10.60 6.71
N ARG A 155 -6.16 -9.95 5.61
CA ARG A 155 -6.58 -10.60 4.35
C ARG A 155 -5.70 -10.24 3.15
N GLU A 156 -5.19 -9.02 3.13
CA GLU A 156 -4.31 -8.57 2.05
C GLU A 156 -3.24 -7.62 2.58
N VAL A 157 -2.03 -7.76 2.03
CA VAL A 157 -0.97 -6.76 2.15
C VAL A 157 -0.67 -6.24 0.75
N THR A 158 -0.64 -4.93 0.58
CA THR A 158 -0.24 -4.27 -0.67
C THR A 158 1.01 -3.43 -0.42
N LEU A 159 2.07 -3.74 -1.16
CA LEU A 159 3.24 -2.88 -1.30
C LEU A 159 2.95 -1.91 -2.44
N ARG A 160 2.72 -0.63 -2.12
CA ARG A 160 2.40 0.42 -3.10
C ARG A 160 3.61 1.33 -3.29
N GLY A 161 4.13 1.39 -4.51
CA GLY A 161 5.19 2.31 -4.89
C GLY A 161 4.71 3.76 -4.87
N LYS A 162 5.65 4.70 -4.98
CA LYS A 162 5.33 6.12 -5.10
C LYS A 162 4.64 6.41 -6.44
N SER A 163 3.62 7.26 -6.42
CA SER A 163 2.99 7.78 -7.62
C SER A 163 3.96 8.67 -8.41
N ALA A 164 3.98 8.50 -9.73
CA ALA A 164 4.84 9.24 -10.64
C ALA A 164 4.02 9.86 -11.78
N ALA A 165 4.47 11.00 -12.29
CA ALA A 165 3.84 11.68 -13.41
C ALA A 165 3.92 10.85 -14.70
N SER A 166 3.05 11.15 -15.67
CA SER A 166 2.99 10.43 -16.96
C SER A 166 4.32 10.33 -17.71
N VAL A 167 5.21 11.31 -17.57
CA VAL A 167 6.53 11.31 -18.24
C VAL A 167 7.44 10.19 -17.71
N GLU A 168 7.26 9.76 -16.47
CA GLU A 168 8.06 8.71 -15.83
C GLU A 168 7.55 7.30 -16.14
N TYR A 169 6.35 7.16 -16.72
CA TYR A 169 5.69 5.88 -16.96
C TYR A 169 6.53 4.93 -17.82
N ALA A 170 6.99 5.43 -18.97
CA ALA A 170 7.67 4.61 -19.97
C ALA A 170 9.06 4.13 -19.54
N LYS A 171 9.69 4.81 -18.58
CA LYS A 171 11.07 4.55 -18.16
C LYS A 171 11.16 4.17 -16.68
N GLY A 172 10.95 5.13 -15.77
CA GLY A 172 11.14 4.93 -14.33
C GLY A 172 10.23 3.82 -13.78
N LEU A 173 8.91 3.94 -13.99
CA LEU A 173 7.97 2.93 -13.51
C LEU A 173 8.13 1.58 -14.20
N ARG A 174 8.48 1.57 -15.50
CA ARG A 174 8.78 0.32 -16.21
C ARG A 174 10.00 -0.38 -15.62
N GLN A 175 11.05 0.35 -15.27
CA GLN A 175 12.25 -0.21 -14.62
C GLN A 175 11.91 -0.76 -13.23
N GLN A 176 11.13 0.00 -12.44
CA GLN A 176 10.65 -0.46 -11.13
C GLN A 176 9.82 -1.74 -11.25
N TRP A 177 8.89 -1.80 -12.20
CA TRP A 177 8.10 -2.99 -12.52
C TRP A 177 8.98 -4.19 -12.89
N GLN A 178 9.99 -4.01 -13.74
CA GLN A 178 10.93 -5.07 -14.11
C GLN A 178 11.75 -5.57 -12.91
N GLY A 179 12.13 -4.68 -12.00
CA GLY A 179 12.78 -5.03 -10.74
C GLY A 179 11.90 -5.97 -9.91
N LEU A 180 10.62 -5.62 -9.72
CA LEU A 180 9.65 -6.46 -9.01
C LEU A 180 9.41 -7.80 -9.69
N VAL A 181 9.28 -7.85 -11.03
CA VAL A 181 9.16 -9.12 -11.78
C VAL A 181 10.36 -10.02 -11.47
N SER A 182 11.57 -9.45 -11.48
CA SER A 182 12.81 -10.19 -11.24
C SER A 182 12.86 -10.73 -9.80
N SER A 183 12.52 -9.89 -8.81
CA SER A 183 12.44 -10.30 -7.41
C SER A 183 11.42 -11.41 -7.17
N LEU A 184 10.20 -11.25 -7.70
CA LEU A 184 9.12 -12.23 -7.56
C LEU A 184 9.45 -13.56 -8.25
N ARG A 185 10.06 -13.53 -9.44
CA ARG A 185 10.49 -14.75 -10.13
C ARG A 185 11.59 -15.48 -9.37
N SER A 186 12.52 -14.74 -8.77
CA SER A 186 13.60 -15.33 -8.00
C SER A 186 13.10 -16.04 -6.74
N SER A 187 11.98 -15.61 -6.16
CA SER A 187 11.46 -16.16 -4.90
C SER A 187 10.30 -17.14 -5.06
N HIS A 188 9.43 -16.92 -6.06
CA HIS A 188 8.21 -17.70 -6.28
C HIS A 188 8.20 -18.46 -7.60
N GLY A 189 9.30 -18.42 -8.37
CA GLY A 189 9.39 -19.07 -9.67
C GLY A 189 8.52 -18.40 -10.74
N SER A 190 8.09 -19.17 -11.73
CA SER A 190 7.32 -18.63 -12.85
C SER A 190 5.88 -18.29 -12.44
N PRO A 191 5.34 -17.15 -12.89
CA PRO A 191 3.94 -16.80 -12.67
C PRO A 191 3.01 -17.80 -13.36
N VAL A 192 1.86 -18.07 -12.76
CA VAL A 192 0.79 -18.87 -13.39
C VAL A 192 0.09 -18.11 -14.52
N GLN A 193 0.17 -16.78 -14.51
CA GLN A 193 -0.27 -15.91 -15.59
C GLN A 193 0.63 -14.67 -15.65
N ALA A 194 1.02 -14.26 -16.86
CA ALA A 194 1.81 -13.06 -17.09
C ALA A 194 1.39 -12.36 -18.37
N THR A 195 1.50 -11.04 -18.37
CA THR A 195 1.46 -10.17 -19.55
C THR A 195 2.63 -9.19 -19.53
N GLY A 196 2.77 -8.39 -20.58
CA GLY A 196 3.72 -7.29 -20.64
C GLY A 196 3.43 -6.17 -19.63
N TYR A 197 4.31 -5.18 -19.59
CA TYR A 197 4.04 -3.93 -18.90
C TYR A 197 2.86 -3.24 -19.59
N PRO A 198 1.74 -2.95 -18.87
CA PRO A 198 0.53 -2.48 -19.51
C PRO A 198 0.75 -1.11 -20.15
N PRO A 199 0.11 -0.82 -21.30
CA PRO A 199 0.11 0.53 -21.84
C PRO A 199 -0.81 1.45 -21.00
N PRO A 200 -0.55 2.77 -20.92
CA PRO A 200 -1.30 3.68 -20.06
C PRO A 200 -2.82 3.68 -20.30
N GLU A 201 -3.25 3.49 -21.54
CA GLU A 201 -4.65 3.48 -21.96
C GLU A 201 -5.48 2.32 -21.37
N GLU A 202 -4.83 1.24 -20.94
CA GLU A 202 -5.49 0.13 -20.24
C GLU A 202 -5.73 0.44 -18.76
N LEU A 203 -5.09 1.48 -18.21
CA LEU A 203 -5.18 1.81 -16.79
C LEU A 203 -6.41 2.67 -16.52
N THR A 204 -7.43 2.05 -15.90
CA THR A 204 -8.60 2.77 -15.40
C THR A 204 -8.28 3.45 -14.07
N GLY A 205 -8.62 4.73 -13.96
CA GLY A 205 -8.38 5.51 -12.75
C GLY A 205 -8.97 4.89 -11.47
N GLY A 206 -8.16 4.86 -10.42
CA GLY A 206 -8.51 4.31 -9.11
C GLY A 206 -8.47 2.78 -9.01
N LYS A 207 -8.05 2.07 -10.07
CA LYS A 207 -7.94 0.60 -10.08
C LYS A 207 -6.49 0.15 -10.28
N LEU A 208 -6.19 -1.01 -9.71
CA LEU A 208 -4.95 -1.74 -9.95
C LEU A 208 -5.20 -2.81 -11.01
N LEU A 209 -4.48 -2.72 -12.14
CA LEU A 209 -4.49 -3.71 -13.19
C LEU A 209 -3.38 -4.75 -12.94
N GLY A 210 -3.77 -6.01 -12.73
CA GLY A 210 -2.84 -7.12 -12.52
C GLY A 210 -2.17 -7.56 -13.81
N SER A 211 -0.84 -7.48 -13.85
CA SER A 211 -0.02 -7.92 -14.99
C SER A 211 0.51 -9.35 -14.83
N HIS A 212 0.78 -9.77 -13.60
CA HIS A 212 1.27 -11.10 -13.28
C HIS A 212 0.55 -11.65 -12.05
N LEU A 213 0.38 -12.97 -12.02
CA LEU A 213 -0.21 -13.73 -10.92
C LEU A 213 0.69 -14.91 -10.58
N TRP A 214 0.97 -15.09 -9.29
CA TRP A 214 1.55 -16.30 -8.72
C TRP A 214 0.57 -16.91 -7.73
N HIS A 215 0.66 -18.23 -7.56
CA HIS A 215 0.06 -18.93 -6.43
C HIS A 215 1.16 -19.45 -5.52
N THR A 216 0.95 -19.32 -4.22
CA THR A 216 1.83 -19.90 -3.20
C THR A 216 1.46 -21.36 -2.96
N GLU A 217 2.32 -22.09 -2.24
CA GLU A 217 2.06 -23.50 -1.88
C GLU A 217 0.78 -23.66 -1.06
N ASN A 218 0.45 -22.68 -0.21
CA ASN A 218 -0.77 -22.66 0.59
C ASN A 218 -2.01 -22.15 -0.17
N GLY A 219 -1.89 -21.91 -1.47
CA GLY A 219 -3.00 -21.47 -2.32
C GLY A 219 -3.35 -19.98 -2.21
N HIS A 220 -2.47 -19.16 -1.63
CA HIS A 220 -2.60 -17.70 -1.63
C HIS A 220 -2.15 -17.11 -2.98
N SER A 221 -2.47 -15.84 -3.22
CA SER A 221 -2.16 -15.18 -4.49
C SER A 221 -1.23 -14.00 -4.31
N ILE A 222 -0.28 -13.87 -5.24
CA ILE A 222 0.56 -12.68 -5.35
C ILE A 222 0.32 -12.06 -6.72
N LEU A 223 -0.02 -10.76 -6.76
CA LEU A 223 -0.23 -10.02 -8.00
C LEU A 223 0.75 -8.87 -8.12
N LEU A 224 1.41 -8.76 -9.27
CA LEU A 224 2.10 -7.55 -9.67
C LEU A 224 1.15 -6.68 -10.49
N CYS A 225 0.88 -5.48 -9.98
CA CYS A 225 -0.09 -4.56 -10.53
C CYS A 225 0.53 -3.23 -10.97
N THR A 226 -0.12 -2.59 -11.94
CA THR A 226 0.10 -1.18 -12.28
C THR A 226 -1.22 -0.44 -12.10
N GLY A 227 -1.18 0.81 -11.62
CA GLY A 227 -2.38 1.61 -11.39
C GLY A 227 -2.21 3.03 -11.89
N GLN A 228 -3.35 3.70 -12.07
CA GLN A 228 -3.44 5.12 -12.37
C GLN A 228 -4.38 5.77 -11.35
N GLU A 229 -3.98 6.93 -10.83
CA GLU A 229 -4.83 7.77 -10.00
C GLU A 229 -4.56 9.24 -10.32
N LYS A 230 -5.59 9.97 -10.77
CA LYS A 230 -5.54 11.43 -11.00
C LYS A 230 -4.38 11.88 -11.92
N GLY A 231 -4.07 11.10 -12.94
CA GLY A 231 -3.00 11.43 -13.91
C GLY A 231 -1.60 11.00 -13.47
N GLU A 232 -1.47 10.41 -12.28
CA GLU A 232 -0.25 9.78 -11.80
C GLU A 232 -0.37 8.26 -11.87
N TYR A 233 0.78 7.60 -11.96
CA TYR A 233 0.89 6.16 -12.15
C TYR A 233 1.74 5.55 -11.06
N LEU A 234 1.53 4.28 -10.77
CA LEU A 234 2.32 3.54 -9.78
C LEU A 234 2.36 2.06 -10.10
N VAL A 235 3.32 1.37 -9.49
CA VAL A 235 3.38 -0.08 -9.44
C VAL A 235 3.13 -0.57 -8.02
N ALA A 236 2.53 -1.74 -7.89
CA ALA A 236 2.22 -2.34 -6.60
C ALA A 236 2.31 -3.86 -6.64
N VAL A 237 2.60 -4.47 -5.49
CA VAL A 237 2.48 -5.92 -5.28
C VAL A 237 1.39 -6.18 -4.26
N ARG A 238 0.43 -7.03 -4.59
CA ARG A 238 -0.67 -7.44 -3.70
C ARG A 238 -0.47 -8.88 -3.29
N PHE A 239 -0.50 -9.16 -2.00
CA PHE A 239 -0.47 -10.49 -1.42
C PHE A 239 -1.85 -10.75 -0.83
N ALA A 240 -2.65 -11.59 -1.47
CA ALA A 240 -4.02 -11.88 -1.07
C ALA A 240 -4.17 -13.30 -0.49
N ALA A 241 -4.88 -13.39 0.63
CA ALA A 241 -5.21 -14.68 1.27
C ALA A 241 -6.02 -15.59 0.36
N ASN A 242 -6.81 -15.02 -0.56
CA ASN A 242 -7.66 -15.80 -1.45
C ASN A 242 -6.90 -16.26 -2.70
N LYS A 243 -7.25 -17.45 -3.19
CA LYS A 243 -6.79 -17.93 -4.49
C LYS A 243 -7.54 -17.21 -5.61
N ILE A 244 -6.85 -16.38 -6.37
CA ILE A 244 -7.38 -15.68 -7.53
C ILE A 244 -7.16 -16.58 -8.74
N PRO A 245 -8.20 -16.96 -9.49
CA PRO A 245 -8.02 -17.79 -10.67
C PRO A 245 -7.32 -16.99 -11.79
N PRO A 246 -6.53 -17.65 -12.65
CA PRO A 246 -6.06 -17.02 -13.88
C PRO A 246 -7.26 -16.68 -14.79
N ASN A 247 -7.14 -15.58 -15.52
CA ASN A 247 -8.06 -15.22 -16.59
C ASN A 247 -7.88 -16.20 -17.74
N VAL A 248 -8.86 -17.09 -17.93
CA VAL A 248 -8.94 -17.97 -19.09
C VAL A 248 -9.88 -17.29 -20.09
N LEU A 249 -9.40 -17.01 -21.31
CA LEU A 249 -10.31 -16.69 -22.41
C LEU A 249 -11.13 -17.96 -22.67
N LEU A 250 -12.45 -17.88 -22.49
CA LEU A 250 -13.34 -18.96 -22.90
C LEU A 250 -13.19 -19.11 -24.42
N GLU A 251 -12.71 -20.29 -24.86
CA GLU A 251 -12.79 -20.64 -26.27
C GLU A 251 -14.25 -20.57 -26.69
N VAL A 252 -14.59 -19.64 -27.58
CA VAL A 252 -15.91 -19.64 -28.24
C VAL A 252 -15.91 -20.90 -29.11
N PRO A 253 -16.77 -21.89 -28.86
CA PRO A 253 -16.80 -23.09 -29.68
C PRO A 253 -17.06 -22.67 -31.12
N ALA A 254 -16.23 -23.15 -32.06
CA ALA A 254 -16.43 -22.89 -33.48
C ALA A 254 -17.86 -23.29 -33.86
N GLU A 255 -18.65 -22.30 -34.27
CA GLU A 255 -20.01 -22.50 -34.73
C GLU A 255 -19.93 -23.47 -35.92
N LYS A 256 -20.45 -24.70 -35.74
CA LYS A 256 -20.59 -25.67 -36.83
C LYS A 256 -21.46 -25.02 -37.89
N THR A 257 -20.86 -24.62 -39.00
CA THR A 257 -21.57 -24.22 -40.21
C THR A 257 -22.22 -25.49 -40.80
N GLU A 258 -23.41 -25.83 -40.33
CA GLU A 258 -24.20 -26.95 -40.86
C GLU A 258 -25.05 -26.46 -42.05
N GLU A 259 -24.56 -26.80 -43.25
CA GLU A 259 -25.32 -27.12 -44.46
C GLU A 259 -26.61 -26.34 -44.78
N ALA A 260 -26.48 -25.14 -45.33
CA ALA A 260 -27.45 -24.61 -46.29
C ALA A 260 -27.22 -25.22 -47.68
N SER A 261 -27.45 -26.53 -47.85
CA SER A 261 -27.36 -27.18 -49.17
C SER A 261 -28.38 -28.30 -49.41
N ARG A 262 -29.62 -28.19 -48.90
CA ARG A 262 -30.72 -29.03 -49.36
C ARG A 262 -32.02 -28.26 -49.54
N GLY A 263 -32.41 -28.06 -50.80
CA GLY A 263 -33.82 -27.85 -51.15
C GLY A 263 -34.16 -26.76 -52.17
N ARG A 264 -33.52 -26.73 -53.34
CA ARG A 264 -34.13 -26.08 -54.53
C ARG A 264 -34.27 -27.09 -55.65
N LYS A 265 -35.34 -27.90 -55.61
CA LYS A 265 -35.79 -28.63 -56.80
C LYS A 265 -36.48 -27.62 -57.72
N GLN A 266 -35.88 -27.40 -58.89
CA GLN A 266 -36.53 -26.85 -60.07
C GLN A 266 -37.59 -27.85 -60.57
N SER A 267 -38.80 -27.39 -60.83
CA SER A 267 -39.70 -28.03 -61.79
C SER A 267 -40.08 -26.99 -62.85
N ALA A 268 -39.64 -27.22 -64.08
CA ALA A 268 -40.02 -26.50 -65.28
C ALA A 268 -41.39 -27.00 -65.80
N PRO A 269 -42.13 -26.21 -66.60
CA PRO A 269 -43.45 -26.56 -67.08
C PRO A 269 -43.36 -27.45 -68.34
N ALA A 270 -44.26 -28.44 -68.44
CA ALA A 270 -44.55 -29.12 -69.70
C ALA A 270 -45.73 -28.40 -70.37
N GLY A 271 -45.49 -27.83 -71.54
CA GLY A 271 -46.54 -27.40 -72.45
C GLY A 271 -46.86 -28.48 -73.46
N LEU A 272 -48.15 -28.76 -73.61
CA LEU A 272 -48.87 -29.04 -74.87
C LEU A 272 -50.35 -28.77 -74.60
#